data_AF-A0AAV4G1H0-F1
#
_entry.id   AF-A0AAV4G1H0-F1
#
_cell.length_a   1.000
_cell.length_b   1.000
_cell.length_c   1.000
_cell.angle_alpha   90.00
_cell.angle_beta   90.00
_cell.angle_gamma   90.00
#
_symmetry.space_group_name_H-M   'P 1'
#
loop_
_entity.id
_entity.type
_entity.pdbx_description
1 polymer ?
#
loop_
_entity_poly.entity_id
_entity_poly.type
_entity_poly.pdbx_seq_one_letter_code
_entity_poly.pdbx_strand_id
1 'polypeptide(L)'
;MFISHNATFCSVTKQGMGQCDLEDDAIVFYNRVPKTGSTTFAGLTYDLESINKFNVIYLNVSTPDRRMGLDEQMHLITNVTNWDERKPAIYHGHIPFMDFKKFGARQQAIYINLVREPLARLISHYYFLRYGDNFSHKTRSKAGDNEVHIGSSNSSSSSSSSSSSSSTVAAAVVVIEVIIKGIVISVVVVVVVVVVVVVVVVLVVVIVVVAVEVVVVVVVVAVVVVVAVVVEVVIVSCSSSRISSSVSSDSFSSNSSYSSSSSSSSKIVGVVVVQSE
;
A
#
# COMPACT_ATOMS: atom_id res chain seq x y z
N MET A 1 -19.25 22.94 20.04
CA MET A 1 -20.38 23.68 19.44
C MET A 1 -19.83 24.98 18.87
N PHE A 2 -19.52 25.00 17.58
CA PHE A 2 -19.42 26.16 16.69
C PHE A 2 -19.32 25.56 15.28
N ILE A 3 -20.45 25.57 14.57
CA ILE A 3 -20.54 25.16 13.17
C ILE A 3 -19.99 26.33 12.36
N SER A 4 -18.77 26.20 11.86
CA SER A 4 -18.22 27.14 10.89
C SER A 4 -18.73 26.76 9.51
N HIS A 5 -19.66 27.55 9.00
CA HIS A 5 -20.07 27.55 7.60
C HIS A 5 -18.91 28.06 6.74
N ASN A 6 -18.09 27.14 6.22
CA ASN A 6 -17.30 27.42 5.01
C ASN A 6 -16.89 26.11 4.33
N ALA A 7 -17.89 25.39 3.83
CA ALA A 7 -17.68 24.41 2.78
C ALA A 7 -17.87 25.15 1.46
N THR A 8 -16.76 25.53 0.83
CA THR A 8 -16.75 26.01 -0.56
C THR A 8 -17.21 24.84 -1.43
N PHE A 9 -18.50 24.83 -1.76
CA PHE A 9 -19.05 23.96 -2.78
C PHE A 9 -18.40 24.41 -4.09
N CYS A 10 -17.42 23.64 -4.57
CA CYS A 10 -16.83 23.85 -5.88
C CYS A 10 -17.93 23.57 -6.91
N SER A 11 -18.60 24.63 -7.35
CA SER A 11 -19.38 24.63 -8.58
C SER A 11 -18.40 24.36 -9.72
N VAL A 12 -18.28 23.08 -10.10
CA VAL A 12 -17.63 22.70 -11.33
C VAL A 12 -18.48 23.28 -12.45
N THR A 13 -17.97 24.36 -13.01
CA THR A 13 -18.48 25.00 -14.21
C THR A 13 -18.58 23.98 -15.32
N LYS A 14 -19.82 23.73 -15.78
CA LYS A 14 -20.14 23.18 -17.09
C LYS A 14 -19.28 23.84 -18.16
N GLN A 15 -18.26 23.17 -18.64
CA GLN A 15 -17.82 23.33 -20.03
C GLN A 15 -17.33 21.97 -20.54
N GLY A 16 -18.07 21.42 -21.51
CA GLY A 16 -17.49 20.47 -22.47
C GLY A 16 -17.76 18.98 -22.29
N MET A 17 -18.85 18.55 -21.67
CA MET A 17 -19.43 17.21 -21.90
C MET A 17 -20.91 17.26 -21.49
N GLY A 18 -21.77 16.58 -22.25
CA GLY A 18 -23.23 16.67 -22.13
C GLY A 18 -23.71 16.63 -20.68
N GLN A 19 -24.52 17.61 -20.31
CA GLN A 19 -25.32 17.52 -19.12
C GLN A 19 -26.47 16.56 -19.41
N CYS A 20 -26.25 15.28 -19.11
CA CYS A 20 -27.24 14.21 -19.17
C CYS A 20 -27.07 13.43 -17.87
N ASP A 21 -28.10 13.40 -17.03
CA ASP A 21 -28.46 12.21 -16.23
C ASP A 21 -27.39 11.58 -15.29
N LEU A 22 -26.30 12.31 -14.99
CA LEU A 22 -25.15 11.78 -14.23
C LEU A 22 -25.50 11.32 -12.81
N GLU A 23 -26.61 11.79 -12.23
CA GLU A 23 -27.04 11.40 -10.88
C GLU A 23 -27.79 10.07 -10.88
N ASP A 24 -28.57 9.76 -11.92
CA ASP A 24 -29.40 8.55 -11.99
C ASP A 24 -28.58 7.32 -12.41
N ASP A 25 -27.54 7.51 -13.23
CA ASP A 25 -26.65 6.41 -13.61
C ASP A 25 -25.37 6.33 -12.76
N ALA A 26 -25.24 7.11 -11.68
CA ALA A 26 -23.98 7.21 -10.94
C ALA A 26 -23.49 5.86 -10.38
N ILE A 27 -22.21 5.54 -10.65
CA ILE A 27 -21.54 4.34 -10.12
C ILE A 27 -20.43 4.80 -9.18
N VAL A 28 -20.55 4.44 -7.90
CA VAL A 28 -19.54 4.74 -6.87
C VAL A 28 -18.87 3.45 -6.42
N PHE A 29 -17.54 3.42 -6.44
CA PHE A 29 -16.73 2.34 -5.92
C PHE A 29 -16.06 2.73 -4.61
N TYR A 30 -16.46 2.04 -3.54
CA TYR A 30 -15.78 2.08 -2.25
C TYR A 30 -14.85 0.87 -2.12
N ASN A 31 -13.60 1.06 -2.53
CA ASN A 31 -12.56 0.05 -2.36
C ASN A 31 -12.09 0.04 -0.89
N ARG A 32 -12.69 -0.84 -0.11
CA ARG A 32 -12.54 -0.89 1.34
C ARG A 32 -11.15 -1.33 1.75
N VAL A 33 -10.46 -0.46 2.48
CA VAL A 33 -9.25 -0.84 3.22
C VAL A 33 -9.64 -1.46 4.57
N PRO A 34 -9.02 -2.58 4.99
CA PRO A 34 -9.32 -3.17 6.29
C PRO A 34 -8.78 -2.30 7.44
N LYS A 35 -9.53 -2.27 8.55
CA LYS A 35 -9.20 -1.59 9.82
C LYS A 35 -9.14 -0.05 9.75
N THR A 36 -9.84 0.55 8.79
CA THR A 36 -9.96 2.01 8.62
C THR A 36 -11.34 2.57 9.00
N GLY A 37 -12.17 1.79 9.70
CA GLY A 37 -13.57 2.15 9.95
C GLY A 37 -14.52 1.81 8.80
N SER A 38 -14.06 0.95 7.87
CA SER A 38 -14.81 0.63 6.65
C SER A 38 -16.14 -0.08 6.88
N THR A 39 -16.28 -0.86 7.96
CA THR A 39 -17.56 -1.47 8.35
C THR A 39 -18.59 -0.42 8.78
N THR A 40 -18.17 0.59 9.55
CA THR A 40 -19.06 1.68 9.99
C THR A 40 -19.55 2.50 8.81
N PHE A 41 -18.65 2.86 7.89
CA PHE A 41 -19.03 3.59 6.69
C PHE A 41 -19.96 2.76 5.78
N ALA A 42 -19.71 1.46 5.63
CA ALA A 42 -20.62 0.59 4.88
C ALA A 42 -22.01 0.51 5.54
N GLY A 43 -22.08 0.45 6.87
CA GLY A 43 -23.35 0.52 7.60
C GLY A 43 -24.12 1.80 7.28
N LEU A 44 -23.44 2.95 7.33
CA LEU A 44 -24.03 4.24 6.96
C LEU A 44 -24.58 4.24 5.53
N THR A 45 -23.86 3.64 4.56
CA THR A 45 -24.37 3.58 3.18
C THR A 45 -25.65 2.77 3.06
N TYR A 46 -25.77 1.65 3.80
CA TYR A 46 -27.00 0.86 3.84
C TYR A 46 -28.16 1.61 4.51
N ASP A 47 -27.89 2.38 5.55
CA ASP A 47 -28.94 3.19 6.21
C ASP A 47 -29.48 4.27 5.26
N LEU A 48 -28.59 4.91 4.50
CA LEU A 48 -28.91 5.99 3.57
C LEU A 48 -29.55 5.52 2.26
N GLU A 49 -29.35 4.25 1.86
CA GLU A 49 -29.95 3.64 0.66
C GLU A 49 -31.48 3.80 0.66
N SER A 50 -32.13 3.57 1.80
CA SER A 50 -33.59 3.69 1.94
C SER A 50 -34.13 5.10 1.73
N ILE A 51 -33.34 6.13 2.05
CA ILE A 51 -33.75 7.53 2.03
C ILE A 51 -33.47 8.14 0.66
N ASN A 52 -32.30 7.83 0.10
CA ASN A 52 -31.77 8.49 -1.09
C ASN A 52 -31.93 7.67 -2.37
N LYS A 53 -32.59 6.49 -2.30
CA LYS A 53 -32.96 5.65 -3.45
C LYS A 53 -31.79 5.24 -4.36
N PHE A 54 -30.62 4.98 -3.78
CA PHE A 54 -29.49 4.34 -4.47
C PHE A 54 -29.30 2.92 -3.94
N ASN A 55 -28.74 2.02 -4.75
CA ASN A 55 -28.49 0.64 -4.34
C ASN A 55 -27.11 0.50 -3.69
N VAL A 56 -26.99 -0.34 -2.66
CA VAL A 56 -25.69 -0.70 -2.06
C VAL A 56 -25.38 -2.17 -2.30
N ILE A 57 -24.30 -2.43 -3.03
CA ILE A 57 -23.93 -3.78 -3.46
C ILE A 57 -22.59 -4.16 -2.84
N TYR A 58 -22.58 -5.27 -2.11
CA TYR A 58 -21.36 -5.88 -1.61
C TYR A 58 -20.71 -6.76 -2.68
N LEU A 59 -19.45 -6.47 -3.01
CA LEU A 59 -18.65 -7.27 -3.93
C LEU A 59 -17.88 -8.34 -3.14
N ASN A 60 -18.23 -9.60 -3.37
CA ASN A 60 -17.48 -10.73 -2.85
C ASN A 60 -16.49 -11.24 -3.89
N VAL A 61 -15.19 -11.11 -3.64
CA VAL A 61 -14.16 -11.65 -4.52
C VAL A 61 -13.85 -13.09 -4.10
N SER A 62 -13.76 -13.97 -5.10
CA SER A 62 -13.53 -15.41 -4.92
C SER A 62 -12.18 -15.72 -4.26
N THR A 63 -11.18 -14.87 -4.48
CA THR A 63 -9.87 -14.94 -3.86
C THR A 63 -9.66 -13.77 -2.90
N PRO A 64 -9.13 -13.99 -1.69
CA PRO A 64 -8.80 -12.91 -0.76
C PRO A 64 -7.54 -12.14 -1.19
N ASP A 65 -6.94 -12.50 -2.33
CA ASP A 65 -5.78 -11.79 -2.86
C ASP A 65 -6.21 -10.41 -3.33
N ARG A 66 -5.32 -9.43 -3.13
CA ARG A 66 -5.54 -8.04 -3.53
C ARG A 66 -5.32 -7.84 -5.04
N ARG A 67 -5.28 -8.93 -5.80
CA ARG A 67 -5.02 -8.96 -7.25
C ARG A 67 -6.13 -9.74 -7.91
N MET A 68 -6.88 -9.05 -8.77
CA MET A 68 -7.88 -9.62 -9.66
C MET A 68 -7.27 -9.77 -11.04
N GLY A 69 -7.50 -10.89 -11.73
CA GLY A 69 -7.01 -11.10 -13.10
C GLY A 69 -7.60 -10.08 -14.08
N LEU A 70 -6.93 -9.82 -15.21
CA LEU A 70 -7.43 -8.84 -16.20
C LEU A 70 -8.80 -9.22 -16.76
N ASP A 71 -9.03 -10.51 -17.03
CA ASP A 71 -10.31 -11.01 -17.53
C ASP A 71 -11.44 -10.84 -16.52
N GLU A 72 -11.15 -11.07 -15.23
CA GLU A 72 -12.12 -10.90 -14.14
C GLU A 72 -12.43 -9.40 -13.91
N GLN A 73 -11.42 -8.52 -14.02
CA GLN A 73 -11.63 -7.08 -13.99
C GLN A 73 -12.51 -6.62 -15.15
N MET A 74 -12.26 -7.11 -16.37
CA MET A 74 -13.05 -6.78 -17.55
C MET A 74 -14.51 -7.24 -17.39
N HIS A 75 -14.72 -8.46 -16.89
CA HIS A 75 -16.06 -8.99 -16.63
C HIS A 75 -16.80 -8.18 -15.57
N LEU A 76 -16.13 -7.83 -14.46
CA LEU A 76 -16.72 -7.02 -13.40
C LEU A 76 -17.10 -5.61 -13.89
N ILE A 77 -16.20 -4.95 -14.62
CA ILE A 77 -16.45 -3.62 -15.18
C ILE A 77 -17.64 -3.68 -16.14
N THR A 78 -17.66 -4.64 -17.06
CA THR A 78 -18.74 -4.79 -18.04
C THR A 78 -20.08 -5.03 -17.36
N ASN A 79 -20.12 -5.87 -16.32
CA ASN A 79 -21.33 -6.14 -15.56
C ASN A 79 -21.81 -4.89 -14.83
N VAL A 80 -20.91 -4.17 -14.17
CA VAL A 80 -21.27 -2.96 -13.41
C VAL A 80 -21.72 -1.84 -14.35
N THR A 81 -21.09 -1.68 -15.51
CA THR A 81 -21.46 -0.63 -16.47
C THR A 81 -22.77 -0.92 -17.20
N ASN A 82 -23.12 -2.19 -17.41
CA ASN A 82 -24.33 -2.56 -18.16
C ASN A 82 -25.54 -2.87 -17.26
N TRP A 83 -25.38 -2.79 -15.93
CA TRP A 83 -26.46 -3.12 -14.99
C TRP A 83 -27.30 -1.88 -14.66
N ASP A 84 -28.06 -1.40 -15.64
CA ASP A 84 -28.80 -0.15 -15.54
C ASP A 84 -29.88 -0.16 -14.45
N GLU A 85 -30.54 -1.31 -14.22
CA GLU A 85 -31.57 -1.47 -13.17
C GLU A 85 -31.08 -1.19 -11.74
N ARG A 86 -29.77 -1.28 -11.51
CA ARG A 86 -29.18 -1.07 -10.19
C ARG A 86 -28.61 0.32 -9.99
N LYS A 87 -28.57 1.15 -11.03
CA LYS A 87 -28.04 2.51 -10.90
C LYS A 87 -29.11 3.45 -10.32
N PRO A 88 -28.72 4.43 -9.49
CA PRO A 88 -27.35 4.69 -9.02
C PRO A 88 -26.93 3.69 -7.94
N ALA A 89 -25.66 3.28 -7.93
CA ALA A 89 -25.15 2.22 -7.04
C ALA A 89 -23.82 2.57 -6.36
N ILE A 90 -23.70 2.17 -5.09
CA ILE A 90 -22.44 2.12 -4.34
C ILE A 90 -21.99 0.66 -4.23
N TYR A 91 -20.91 0.35 -4.93
CA TYR A 91 -20.22 -0.93 -4.84
C TYR A 91 -19.14 -0.85 -3.76
N HIS A 92 -19.21 -1.71 -2.75
CA HIS A 92 -18.17 -1.79 -1.73
C HIS A 92 -17.61 -3.19 -1.56
N GLY A 93 -16.31 -3.28 -1.33
CA GLY A 93 -15.64 -4.57 -1.16
C GLY A 93 -14.13 -4.41 -1.02
N HIS A 94 -13.48 -5.50 -0.63
CA HIS A 94 -12.02 -5.58 -0.56
C HIS A 94 -11.44 -5.93 -1.94
N ILE A 95 -11.70 -5.07 -2.93
CA ILE A 95 -11.29 -5.28 -4.32
C ILE A 95 -10.00 -4.50 -4.63
N PRO A 96 -9.24 -4.80 -5.70
CA PRO A 96 -8.21 -3.89 -6.19
C PRO A 96 -8.81 -2.63 -6.82
N PHE A 97 -7.97 -1.61 -6.99
CA PHE A 97 -8.31 -0.51 -7.88
C PHE A 97 -8.37 -1.03 -9.33
N MET A 98 -9.36 -0.58 -10.08
CA MET A 98 -9.56 -0.95 -11.48
C MET A 98 -9.68 0.32 -12.30
N ASP A 99 -9.21 0.28 -13.54
CA ASP A 99 -9.18 1.46 -14.39
C ASP A 99 -10.23 1.34 -15.50
N PHE A 100 -11.40 1.94 -15.26
CA PHE A 100 -12.55 1.89 -16.18
C PHE A 100 -12.21 2.44 -17.58
N LYS A 101 -11.28 3.39 -17.66
CA LYS A 101 -10.84 4.02 -18.91
C LYS A 101 -10.03 3.04 -19.76
N LYS A 102 -9.16 2.24 -19.14
CA LYS A 102 -8.36 1.21 -19.84
C LYS A 102 -9.21 0.13 -20.50
N PHE A 103 -10.36 -0.17 -19.93
CA PHE A 103 -11.28 -1.19 -20.45
C PHE A 103 -12.35 -0.62 -21.40
N GLY A 104 -12.27 0.66 -21.76
CA GLY A 104 -13.18 1.29 -22.71
C GLY A 104 -14.62 1.41 -22.19
N ALA A 105 -14.81 1.47 -20.87
CA ALA A 105 -16.13 1.65 -20.27
C ALA A 105 -16.72 3.01 -20.71
N ARG A 106 -17.98 2.99 -21.16
CA ARG A 106 -18.72 4.22 -21.54
C ARG A 106 -18.92 5.15 -20.35
N GLN A 107 -19.13 4.57 -19.17
CA GLN A 107 -19.36 5.27 -17.93
C GLN A 107 -18.19 5.07 -16.98
N GLN A 108 -17.68 6.18 -16.43
CA GLN A 108 -16.61 6.13 -15.44
C GLN A 108 -17.17 5.97 -14.02
N ALA A 109 -16.47 5.18 -13.21
CA ALA A 109 -16.78 5.01 -11.80
C ALA A 109 -16.15 6.10 -10.94
N ILE A 110 -16.87 6.55 -9.91
CA ILE A 110 -16.38 7.47 -8.89
C ILE A 110 -15.73 6.65 -7.76
N TYR A 111 -14.46 6.89 -7.47
CA TYR A 111 -13.75 6.17 -6.41
C TYR A 111 -13.73 6.93 -5.10
N ILE A 112 -14.12 6.25 -4.03
CA ILE A 112 -13.99 6.74 -2.65
C ILE A 112 -13.17 5.74 -1.82
N ASN A 113 -12.39 6.25 -0.87
CA ASN A 113 -11.66 5.40 0.06
C ASN A 113 -11.46 6.08 1.42
N LEU A 114 -11.36 5.27 2.47
CA LEU A 114 -11.04 5.69 3.82
C LEU A 114 -9.71 5.07 4.22
N VAL A 115 -8.71 5.93 4.44
CA VAL A 115 -7.40 5.56 4.96
C VAL A 115 -7.28 5.96 6.42
N ARG A 116 -6.42 5.25 7.16
CA ARG A 116 -6.12 5.50 8.57
C ARG A 116 -4.60 5.58 8.71
N GLU A 117 -4.13 6.28 9.74
CA GLU A 117 -2.72 6.29 10.14
C GLU A 117 -2.14 4.86 10.16
N PRO A 118 -1.00 4.60 9.51
CA PRO A 118 -0.47 3.25 9.34
C PRO A 118 -0.26 2.49 10.66
N LEU A 119 0.31 3.13 11.67
CA LEU A 119 0.57 2.52 12.97
C LEU A 119 -0.73 2.18 13.70
N ALA A 120 -1.65 3.13 13.79
CA ALA A 120 -2.96 2.89 14.41
C ALA A 120 -3.77 1.79 13.69
N ARG A 121 -3.65 1.71 12.36
CA ARG A 121 -4.25 0.64 11.56
C ARG A 121 -3.62 -0.73 11.89
N LEU A 122 -2.30 -0.80 12.01
CA LEU A 122 -1.58 -2.02 12.38
C LEU A 122 -1.98 -2.49 13.78
N ILE A 123 -1.99 -1.59 14.77
CA ILE A 123 -2.41 -1.88 16.15
C ILE A 123 -3.85 -2.41 16.15
N SER A 124 -4.76 -1.76 15.41
CA SER A 124 -6.15 -2.21 15.30
C SER A 124 -6.26 -3.60 14.64
N HIS A 125 -5.41 -3.91 13.67
CA HIS A 125 -5.36 -5.24 13.06
C HIS A 125 -4.84 -6.29 14.04
N TYR A 126 -3.78 -5.98 14.80
CA TYR A 126 -3.22 -6.85 15.82
C TYR A 126 -4.25 -7.26 16.87
N TYR A 127 -4.95 -6.30 17.47
CA TYR A 127 -5.98 -6.60 18.47
C TYR A 127 -7.19 -7.31 17.88
N PHE A 128 -7.54 -7.02 16.62
CA PHE A 128 -8.65 -7.70 15.94
C PHE A 128 -8.39 -9.19 15.71
N LEU A 129 -7.16 -9.58 15.36
CA LEU A 129 -6.83 -11.00 15.17
C LEU A 129 -6.93 -11.79 16.49
N ARG A 130 -6.66 -11.13 17.63
CA ARG A 130 -6.63 -11.76 18.96
C ARG A 130 -7.99 -11.78 19.66
N TYR A 131 -8.74 -10.69 19.57
CA TYR A 131 -9.98 -10.48 20.31
C TYR A 131 -11.22 -10.40 19.42
N GLY A 132 -11.06 -10.35 18.10
CA GLY A 132 -12.16 -10.22 17.16
C GLY A 132 -12.74 -8.80 17.09
N ASP A 133 -13.97 -8.71 16.58
CA ASP A 133 -14.80 -7.51 16.60
C ASP A 133 -16.20 -7.81 17.13
N ASN A 134 -16.88 -6.77 17.62
CA ASN A 134 -18.22 -6.90 18.21
C ASN A 134 -19.33 -6.98 17.13
N PHE A 135 -18.97 -6.91 15.85
CA PHE A 135 -19.90 -6.84 14.72
C PHE A 135 -20.34 -8.22 14.20
N SER A 136 -19.74 -9.31 14.67
CA SER A 136 -20.13 -10.66 14.25
C SER A 136 -20.17 -11.61 15.43
N HIS A 137 -21.34 -12.19 15.67
CA HIS A 137 -21.56 -13.27 16.65
C HIS A 137 -20.99 -14.63 16.16
N LYS A 138 -19.88 -14.60 15.41
CA LYS A 138 -19.17 -15.80 14.94
C LYS A 138 -18.03 -16.05 15.90
N THR A 139 -18.15 -17.10 16.71
CA THR A 139 -17.06 -17.63 17.54
C THR A 139 -15.92 -18.05 16.61
N ARG A 140 -14.93 -17.17 16.44
CA ARG A 140 -13.69 -17.50 15.73
C ARG A 140 -12.77 -18.20 16.72
N SER A 141 -12.47 -19.46 16.45
CA SER A 141 -11.44 -20.21 17.15
C SER A 141 -10.16 -19.38 17.16
N LYS A 142 -9.54 -19.20 18.33
CA LYS A 142 -8.27 -18.50 18.46
C LYS A 142 -7.26 -19.13 17.51
N ALA A 143 -6.83 -18.39 16.49
CA ALA A 143 -5.66 -18.77 15.71
C ALA A 143 -4.43 -18.51 16.60
N GLY A 144 -4.05 -19.49 17.41
CA GLY A 144 -2.89 -19.37 18.31
C GLY A 144 -2.75 -20.42 19.42
N ASP A 145 -3.81 -21.15 19.77
CA ASP A 145 -3.71 -22.18 20.83
C ASP A 145 -3.42 -23.55 20.21
N ASN A 146 -2.13 -23.83 19.95
CA ASN A 146 -1.63 -25.20 19.72
C ASN A 146 -1.32 -25.89 21.06
N GLU A 147 -2.18 -25.74 22.06
CA GLU A 147 -2.07 -26.46 23.32
C GLU A 147 -2.94 -27.71 23.23
N VAL A 148 -2.28 -28.87 23.21
CA VAL A 148 -2.87 -30.21 23.20
C VAL A 148 -3.72 -30.37 24.47
N HIS A 149 -5.04 -30.22 24.34
CA HIS A 149 -5.96 -30.72 25.34
C HIS A 149 -6.18 -32.22 25.12
N ILE A 150 -5.53 -33.04 25.96
CA ILE A 150 -5.94 -34.43 26.21
C ILE A 150 -7.31 -34.36 26.90
N GLY A 151 -8.36 -34.66 26.15
CA GLY A 151 -9.73 -34.67 26.65
C GLY A 151 -10.59 -35.54 25.75
N SER A 152 -10.45 -36.86 25.88
CA SER A 152 -11.26 -37.84 25.18
C SER A 152 -12.74 -37.68 25.57
N SER A 153 -13.57 -37.25 24.62
CA SER A 153 -15.03 -37.38 24.68
C SER A 153 -15.49 -38.08 23.41
N ASN A 154 -15.93 -39.33 23.58
CA ASN A 154 -16.62 -40.10 22.56
C ASN A 154 -17.92 -39.39 22.14
N SER A 155 -18.11 -39.20 20.84
CA SER A 155 -19.44 -39.19 20.24
C SER A 155 -19.35 -39.54 18.76
N SER A 156 -19.80 -40.75 18.47
CA SER A 156 -20.16 -41.29 17.17
C SER A 156 -21.10 -40.37 16.38
N SER A 157 -20.79 -40.16 15.10
CA SER A 157 -21.85 -40.15 14.08
C SER A 157 -21.27 -40.51 12.70
N SER A 158 -21.97 -41.46 12.10
CA SER A 158 -21.78 -42.09 10.81
C SER A 158 -22.25 -41.21 9.66
N SER A 159 -21.57 -41.28 8.51
CA SER A 159 -22.23 -41.45 7.21
C SER A 159 -21.23 -41.86 6.12
N SER A 160 -21.50 -43.06 5.61
CA SER A 160 -21.16 -43.60 4.28
C SER A 160 -21.61 -42.64 3.15
N SER A 161 -21.14 -42.68 1.90
CA SER A 161 -20.87 -43.82 1.01
C SER A 161 -20.20 -43.31 -0.29
N SER A 162 -19.14 -43.97 -0.77
CA SER A 162 -19.10 -44.80 -2.00
C SER A 162 -18.93 -44.07 -3.35
N SER A 163 -17.83 -44.38 -4.07
CA SER A 163 -17.90 -45.09 -5.36
C SER A 163 -16.50 -45.41 -5.88
N SER A 164 -16.20 -46.69 -5.95
CA SER A 164 -15.03 -47.30 -6.57
C SER A 164 -15.39 -47.77 -7.97
N SER A 165 -14.64 -47.35 -9.00
CA SER A 165 -14.34 -48.15 -10.21
C SER A 165 -13.48 -47.34 -11.20
N SER A 166 -12.16 -47.59 -11.22
CA SER A 166 -11.34 -47.85 -12.42
C SER A 166 -9.85 -47.86 -12.03
N SER A 167 -9.36 -49.00 -11.54
CA SER A 167 -8.05 -49.14 -10.88
C SER A 167 -6.84 -49.01 -11.80
N THR A 168 -7.01 -48.98 -13.12
CA THR A 168 -5.91 -48.75 -14.09
C THR A 168 -5.79 -47.29 -14.52
N VAL A 169 -6.91 -46.58 -14.70
CA VAL A 169 -6.93 -45.15 -15.05
C VAL A 169 -6.68 -44.27 -13.83
N ALA A 170 -7.14 -44.67 -12.63
CA ALA A 170 -6.86 -43.93 -11.40
C ALA A 170 -5.36 -43.91 -11.06
N ALA A 171 -4.66 -45.03 -11.25
CA ALA A 171 -3.21 -45.09 -11.08
C ALA A 171 -2.47 -44.19 -12.10
N ALA A 172 -2.91 -44.19 -13.36
CA ALA A 172 -2.33 -43.33 -14.40
C ALA A 172 -2.53 -41.83 -14.12
N VAL A 173 -3.71 -41.43 -13.64
CA VAL A 173 -4.01 -40.02 -13.27
C VAL A 173 -3.15 -39.56 -12.10
N VAL A 174 -2.95 -40.40 -11.08
CA VAL A 174 -2.06 -40.07 -9.95
C VAL A 174 -0.60 -39.93 -10.40
N VAL A 175 -0.12 -40.79 -11.31
CA VAL A 175 1.23 -40.66 -11.87
C VAL A 175 1.39 -39.36 -12.66
N ILE A 176 0.40 -39.00 -13.48
CA ILE A 176 0.41 -37.74 -14.24
C ILE A 176 0.41 -36.54 -13.28
N GLU A 177 -0.41 -36.54 -12.22
CA GLU A 177 -0.39 -35.45 -11.23
C GLU A 177 0.96 -35.30 -10.52
N VAL A 178 1.62 -36.42 -10.18
CA VAL A 178 2.94 -36.41 -9.55
C VAL A 178 3.98 -35.84 -10.52
N ILE A 179 3.93 -36.21 -11.80
CA ILE A 179 4.83 -35.67 -12.83
C ILE A 179 4.59 -34.16 -13.00
N ILE A 180 3.35 -33.71 -13.11
CA ILE A 180 3.02 -32.28 -13.24
C ILE A 180 3.50 -31.50 -12.02
N LYS A 181 3.21 -31.97 -10.80
CA LYS A 181 3.70 -31.35 -9.56
C LYS A 181 5.23 -31.32 -9.51
N GLY A 182 5.90 -32.38 -9.97
CA GLY A 182 7.36 -32.45 -10.07
C GLY A 182 7.95 -31.42 -11.03
N ILE A 183 7.37 -31.26 -12.22
CA ILE A 183 7.76 -30.24 -13.20
C ILE A 183 7.57 -28.84 -12.62
N VAL A 184 6.41 -28.58 -11.99
CA VAL A 184 6.12 -27.28 -11.36
C VAL A 184 7.15 -26.97 -10.28
N ILE A 185 7.46 -27.93 -9.39
CA ILE A 185 8.48 -27.75 -8.35
C ILE A 185 9.85 -27.50 -8.97
N SER A 186 10.24 -28.24 -10.00
CA SER A 186 11.51 -28.04 -10.70
C SER A 186 11.62 -26.63 -11.30
N VAL A 187 10.56 -26.15 -11.97
CA VAL A 187 10.51 -24.79 -12.53
C VAL A 187 10.61 -23.75 -11.43
N VAL A 188 9.88 -23.91 -10.32
CA VAL A 188 9.95 -23.00 -9.17
C VAL A 188 11.36 -22.96 -8.58
N VAL A 189 12.01 -24.11 -8.41
CA VAL A 189 13.40 -24.19 -7.92
C VAL A 189 14.35 -23.44 -8.86
N VAL A 190 14.23 -23.64 -10.18
CA VAL A 190 15.06 -22.93 -11.16
C VAL A 190 14.85 -21.42 -11.07
N VAL A 191 13.59 -20.96 -10.99
CA VAL A 191 13.28 -19.53 -10.85
C VAL A 191 13.90 -18.96 -9.57
N VAL A 192 13.77 -19.67 -8.43
CA VAL A 192 14.37 -19.24 -7.16
C VAL A 192 15.89 -19.15 -7.27
N VAL A 193 16.55 -20.13 -7.89
CA VAL A 193 18.01 -20.11 -8.10
C VAL A 193 18.41 -18.91 -8.96
N VAL A 194 17.70 -18.64 -10.06
CA VAL A 194 17.97 -17.47 -10.92
C VAL A 194 17.82 -16.18 -10.14
N VAL A 195 16.76 -16.03 -9.34
CA VAL A 195 16.56 -14.84 -8.50
C VAL A 195 17.70 -14.67 -7.50
N VAL A 196 18.12 -15.74 -6.84
CA VAL A 196 19.25 -15.70 -5.88
C VAL A 196 20.53 -15.26 -6.58
N VAL A 197 20.83 -15.81 -7.77
CA VAL A 197 22.01 -15.41 -8.55
C VAL A 197 21.95 -13.93 -8.92
N VAL A 198 20.80 -13.44 -9.40
CA VAL A 198 20.62 -12.02 -9.74
C VAL A 198 20.84 -11.13 -8.51
N VAL A 199 20.28 -11.50 -7.36
CA VAL A 199 20.47 -10.74 -6.11
C VAL A 199 21.95 -10.70 -5.70
N VAL A 200 22.66 -11.82 -5.79
CA VAL A 200 24.11 -11.88 -5.49
C VAL A 200 24.89 -10.99 -6.45
N VAL A 201 24.61 -11.03 -7.75
CA VAL A 201 25.28 -10.16 -8.74
C VAL A 201 25.04 -8.69 -8.43
N VAL A 202 23.79 -8.31 -8.13
CA VAL A 202 23.45 -6.92 -7.77
C VAL A 202 24.20 -6.50 -6.51
N LEU A 203 24.26 -7.34 -5.47
CA LEU A 203 25.03 -7.04 -4.26
C LEU A 203 26.51 -6.83 -4.55
N VAL A 204 27.13 -7.68 -5.37
CA VAL A 204 28.53 -7.52 -5.76
C VAL A 204 28.74 -6.20 -6.50
N VAL A 205 27.87 -5.84 -7.45
CA VAL A 205 27.95 -4.57 -8.17
C VAL A 205 27.84 -3.39 -7.21
N VAL A 206 26.89 -3.41 -6.29
CA VAL A 206 26.72 -2.34 -5.29
C VAL A 206 27.98 -2.20 -4.42
N ILE A 207 28.56 -3.31 -3.95
CA ILE A 207 29.80 -3.30 -3.15
C ILE A 207 30.95 -2.67 -3.96
N VAL A 208 31.09 -3.03 -5.24
CA VAL A 208 32.13 -2.46 -6.11
C VAL A 208 31.92 -0.95 -6.31
N VAL A 209 30.69 -0.51 -6.58
CA VAL A 209 30.38 0.91 -6.76
C VAL A 209 30.70 1.71 -5.50
N VAL A 210 30.26 1.23 -4.33
CA VAL A 210 30.56 1.87 -3.04
C VAL A 210 32.06 1.92 -2.78
N ALA A 211 32.81 0.85 -3.07
CA ALA A 211 34.25 0.85 -2.93
C ALA A 211 34.92 1.90 -3.82
N VAL A 212 34.49 2.05 -5.07
CA VAL A 212 34.98 3.08 -5.99
C VAL A 212 34.67 4.48 -5.47
N GLU A 213 33.44 4.72 -5.00
CA GLU A 213 33.06 6.03 -4.42
C GLU A 213 33.93 6.37 -3.21
N VAL A 214 34.18 5.41 -2.30
CA VAL A 214 35.06 5.62 -1.14
C VAL A 214 36.47 5.98 -1.58
N VAL A 215 37.04 5.29 -2.59
CA VAL A 215 38.36 5.61 -3.12
C VAL A 215 38.39 7.03 -3.70
N VAL A 216 37.38 7.43 -4.47
CA VAL A 216 37.28 8.79 -5.03
C VAL A 216 37.23 9.83 -3.91
N VAL A 217 36.42 9.62 -2.88
CA VAL A 217 36.33 10.53 -1.73
C VAL A 217 37.68 10.66 -1.02
N VAL A 218 38.37 9.55 -0.77
CA VAL A 218 39.71 9.56 -0.14
C VAL A 218 40.71 10.35 -0.98
N VAL A 219 40.72 10.17 -2.30
CA VAL A 219 41.60 10.93 -3.22
C VAL A 219 41.27 12.42 -3.18
N VAL A 220 40.00 12.79 -3.24
CA VAL A 220 39.57 14.21 -3.17
C VAL A 220 40.00 14.85 -1.85
N VAL A 221 39.78 14.17 -0.72
CA VAL A 221 40.20 14.66 0.59
C VAL A 221 41.72 14.82 0.66
N ALA A 222 42.49 13.85 0.15
CA ALA A 222 43.94 13.95 0.09
C ALA A 222 44.40 15.17 -0.74
N VAL A 223 43.79 15.42 -1.91
CA VAL A 223 44.10 16.60 -2.74
C VAL A 223 43.77 17.89 -2.00
N VAL A 224 42.62 17.99 -1.34
CA VAL A 224 42.23 19.17 -0.56
C VAL A 224 43.23 19.44 0.57
N VAL A 225 43.66 18.40 1.28
CA VAL A 225 44.68 18.52 2.34
C VAL A 225 46.01 19.01 1.77
N VAL A 226 46.47 18.45 0.66
CA VAL A 226 47.71 18.89 -0.01
C VAL A 226 47.61 20.37 -0.42
N VAL A 227 46.50 20.78 -1.03
CA VAL A 227 46.27 22.18 -1.42
C VAL A 227 46.26 23.09 -0.19
N ALA A 228 45.59 22.70 0.90
CA ALA A 228 45.57 23.47 2.15
C ALA A 228 46.99 23.66 2.71
N VAL A 229 47.80 22.60 2.76
CA VAL A 229 49.21 22.67 3.21
C VAL A 229 50.03 23.59 2.30
N VAL A 230 49.88 23.50 0.98
CA VAL A 230 50.58 24.38 0.05
C VAL A 230 50.20 25.84 0.28
N VAL A 231 48.91 26.13 0.47
CA VAL A 231 48.42 27.49 0.76
C VAL A 231 49.01 28.01 2.07
N GLU A 232 49.03 27.21 3.14
CA GLU A 232 49.66 27.60 4.40
C GLU A 232 51.16 27.90 4.23
N VAL A 233 51.91 27.06 3.52
CA VAL A 233 53.35 27.27 3.26
C VAL A 233 53.60 28.57 2.47
N VAL A 234 52.74 28.88 1.49
CA VAL A 234 52.82 30.13 0.72
C VAL A 234 52.54 31.35 1.60
N ILE A 235 51.53 31.29 2.47
CA ILE A 235 51.19 32.37 3.42
C ILE A 235 52.34 32.60 4.41
N VAL A 236 52.95 31.54 4.94
CA VAL A 236 54.11 31.62 5.84
C VAL A 236 55.32 32.26 5.12
N SER A 237 55.57 31.88 3.87
CA SER A 237 56.66 32.46 3.07
C SER A 237 56.44 33.95 2.76
N CYS A 238 55.19 34.38 2.56
CA CYS A 238 54.83 35.79 2.40
C CYS A 238 54.97 36.58 3.72
N SER A 239 54.74 35.95 4.86
CA SER A 239 54.89 36.57 6.19
C SER A 239 56.37 36.85 6.52
N SER A 240 57.28 35.93 6.16
CA SER A 240 58.73 36.15 6.30
C SER A 240 59.27 37.29 5.42
N SER A 241 58.58 37.62 4.32
CA SER A 241 58.91 38.78 3.46
C SER A 241 58.33 40.11 3.98
N ARG A 242 57.44 40.08 5.00
CA ARG A 242 56.84 41.26 5.63
C ARG A 242 57.44 41.63 7.01
N ILE A 243 58.58 41.06 7.40
CA ILE A 243 59.36 41.55 8.56
C ILE A 243 60.19 42.80 8.16
N SER A 244 59.59 43.71 7.40
CA SER A 244 60.14 45.04 7.13
C SER A 244 59.06 46.13 7.11
N SER A 245 57.83 45.83 7.53
CA SER A 245 56.80 46.86 7.62
C SER A 245 55.73 46.57 8.66
N SER A 246 55.73 47.46 9.66
CA SER A 246 54.62 47.94 10.47
C SER A 246 54.07 47.08 11.63
N VAL A 247 54.40 47.59 12.80
CA VAL A 247 53.82 47.46 14.15
C VAL A 247 52.41 48.09 14.21
N SER A 248 51.63 47.70 15.23
CA SER A 248 50.44 48.38 15.84
C SER A 248 49.08 47.87 15.33
N SER A 249 48.05 47.48 16.11
CA SER A 249 47.78 47.43 17.56
C SER A 249 46.56 46.54 17.83
N ASP A 250 46.42 46.09 19.08
CA ASP A 250 45.35 45.34 19.76
C ASP A 250 43.91 45.85 19.51
N SER A 251 42.82 45.07 19.60
CA SER A 251 42.19 44.60 20.86
C SER A 251 40.97 43.66 20.65
N PHE A 252 40.91 42.54 21.40
CA PHE A 252 39.80 41.95 22.23
C PHE A 252 38.32 42.41 22.00
N SER A 253 37.22 41.63 22.04
CA SER A 253 36.87 40.35 22.71
C SER A 253 35.54 39.72 22.19
N SER A 254 35.53 38.38 22.14
CA SER A 254 34.56 37.32 22.55
C SER A 254 33.02 37.47 22.70
N ASN A 255 32.35 36.38 22.25
CA ASN A 255 31.20 35.62 22.79
C ASN A 255 29.77 36.19 22.65
N SER A 256 28.79 35.57 21.96
CA SER A 256 28.14 34.22 22.01
C SER A 256 26.75 34.31 22.65
N SER A 257 25.68 33.82 21.99
CA SER A 257 24.65 32.91 22.54
C SER A 257 23.32 32.90 21.77
N TYR A 258 22.95 31.67 21.38
CA TYR A 258 21.66 31.01 21.15
C TYR A 258 20.34 31.71 21.53
N SER A 259 19.34 31.53 20.66
CA SER A 259 17.93 31.44 21.08
C SER A 259 17.12 30.60 20.11
N SER A 260 16.55 29.53 20.65
CA SER A 260 15.63 28.58 20.02
C SER A 260 14.18 29.08 20.15
N SER A 261 13.37 28.93 19.11
CA SER A 261 11.92 28.97 19.24
C SER A 261 11.27 28.00 18.26
N SER A 262 10.74 26.91 18.82
CA SER A 262 9.89 25.93 18.16
C SER A 262 8.44 26.38 18.22
N SER A 263 7.77 26.43 17.07
CA SER A 263 6.33 26.63 16.94
C SER A 263 5.80 25.63 15.94
N SER A 264 5.27 24.50 16.44
CA SER A 264 4.65 23.47 15.62
C SER A 264 3.14 23.67 15.60
N SER A 265 2.63 24.27 14.52
CA SER A 265 1.22 24.27 14.15
C SER A 265 0.92 23.16 13.13
N SER A 266 -0.10 22.37 13.46
CA SER A 266 -1.13 21.78 12.59
C SER A 266 -0.73 20.88 11.42
N LYS A 267 -1.36 19.70 11.31
CA LYS A 267 -2.01 19.24 10.06
C LYS A 267 -2.94 18.05 10.27
N ILE A 268 -4.18 18.28 9.81
CA ILE A 268 -5.28 17.31 9.66
C ILE A 268 -5.00 16.49 8.39
N VAL A 269 -5.22 15.19 8.45
CA VAL A 269 -5.08 14.25 7.32
C VAL A 269 -6.35 14.30 6.48
N GLY A 270 -6.22 14.60 5.19
CA GLY A 270 -7.31 14.82 4.24
C GLY A 270 -7.98 13.54 3.72
N VAL A 271 -9.17 13.74 3.12
CA VAL A 271 -9.87 12.78 2.27
C VAL A 271 -9.36 12.98 0.84
N VAL A 272 -8.89 11.90 0.20
CA VAL A 272 -8.51 11.90 -1.21
C VAL A 272 -9.68 11.36 -2.03
N VAL A 273 -10.32 12.25 -2.80
CA VAL A 273 -11.17 11.86 -3.92
C VAL A 273 -10.28 11.82 -5.14
N VAL A 274 -9.96 10.62 -5.62
CA VAL A 274 -9.27 10.47 -6.92
C VAL A 274 -10.35 10.44 -7.98
N GLN A 275 -10.54 11.57 -8.66
CA GLN A 275 -11.27 11.61 -9.92
C GLN A 275 -10.22 11.48 -11.03
N SER A 276 -10.31 10.41 -11.82
CA SER A 276 -9.42 10.21 -12.96
C SER A 276 -9.86 11.11 -14.11
N GLU A 277 -8.98 11.98 -14.59
CA GLU A 277 -9.13 12.67 -15.88
C GLU A 277 -8.90 11.70 -17.07
#